data_AF-M5ACI9-F1
#
_entry.id   AF-M5ACI9-F1
#
_cell.length_a   1.000
_cell.length_b   1.000
_cell.length_c   1.000
_cell.angle_alpha   90.00
_cell.angle_beta   90.00
_cell.angle_gamma   90.00
#
_symmetry.space_group_name_H-M   'P 1'
#
loop_
_entity.id
_entity.type
_entity.pdbx_description
1 polymer ?
#
loop_
_entity_poly.entity_id
_entity_poly.type
_entity_poly.pdbx_seq_one_letter_code
_entity_poly.pdbx_strand_id
1 'polypeptide(L)'
;MKFSLITPYLPSEYDQLLALKTNLMAQTTTDFEWLIAGTLPIDLDQTEWQAPFTIRQVHPKASTVGAAATPPWLLLRATGWSLLIVMITCFQRR
;
A
#
# COMPACT_ATOMS: atom_id res chain seq x y z
N MET A 1 17.43 0.11 -7.21
CA MET A 1 17.29 0.83 -5.93
C MET A 1 15.91 0.49 -5.45
N LYS A 2 15.77 -0.26 -4.35
CA LYS A 2 14.48 -0.80 -3.94
C LYS A 2 13.64 0.29 -3.28
N PHE A 3 12.46 0.59 -3.82
CA PHE A 3 11.53 1.57 -3.24
C PHE A 3 10.51 0.88 -2.33
N SER A 4 9.97 1.60 -1.34
CA SER A 4 8.80 1.14 -0.58
C SER A 4 7.62 2.06 -0.86
N LEU A 5 6.58 1.49 -1.44
CA LEU A 5 5.29 2.13 -1.64
C LEU A 5 4.41 1.82 -0.42
N ILE A 6 3.92 2.84 0.25
CA ILE A 6 3.00 2.67 1.38
C ILE A 6 1.64 3.23 1.01
N THR A 7 0.61 2.38 1.09
CA THR A 7 -0.78 2.76 0.81
C THR A 7 -1.65 2.47 2.02
N PRO A 8 -1.98 3.50 2.83
CA PRO A 8 -3.07 3.38 3.77
C PRO A 8 -4.40 3.24 3.01
N TYR A 9 -5.28 2.35 3.48
CA TYR A 9 -6.60 2.16 2.90
C TYR A 9 -7.67 2.01 3.98
N LEU A 10 -8.86 2.52 3.69
CA LEU A 10 -10.09 2.25 4.44
C LEU A 10 -10.84 1.08 3.80
N PRO A 11 -11.61 0.27 4.57
CA PRO A 11 -12.43 -0.81 4.03
C PRO A 11 -13.30 -0.43 2.82
N SER A 12 -13.85 0.79 2.84
CA SER A 12 -14.67 1.34 1.75
C SER A 12 -13.89 1.66 0.46
N GLU A 13 -12.57 1.63 0.52
CA GLU A 13 -11.65 1.93 -0.60
C GLU A 13 -11.05 0.65 -1.22
N TYR A 14 -11.57 -0.53 -0.87
CA TYR A 14 -11.05 -1.81 -1.36
C TYR A 14 -10.97 -1.88 -2.90
N ASP A 15 -12.04 -1.46 -3.60
CA ASP A 15 -12.07 -1.43 -5.06
C ASP A 15 -11.00 -0.49 -5.64
N GLN A 16 -10.73 0.62 -4.94
CA GLN A 16 -9.72 1.60 -5.34
C GLN A 16 -8.31 1.05 -5.12
N LEU A 17 -8.13 0.23 -4.08
CA LEU A 17 -6.88 -0.48 -3.81
C LEU A 17 -6.59 -1.53 -4.91
N LEU A 18 -7.61 -2.26 -5.38
CA LEU A 18 -7.48 -3.17 -6.51
C LEU A 18 -7.17 -2.43 -7.83
N ALA A 19 -7.80 -1.27 -8.05
CA ALA A 19 -7.47 -0.41 -9.19
C ALA A 19 -6.02 0.08 -9.13
N LEU A 20 -5.54 0.48 -7.95
CA LEU A 20 -4.14 0.86 -7.75
C LEU A 20 -3.20 -0.32 -8.03
N LYS A 21 -3.52 -1.54 -7.58
CA LYS A 21 -2.75 -2.74 -7.94
C LYS A 21 -2.63 -2.89 -9.46
N THR A 22 -3.74 -2.77 -10.17
CA THR A 22 -3.77 -2.89 -11.64
C THR A 22 -2.86 -1.87 -12.30
N ASN A 23 -2.86 -0.63 -11.81
CA ASN A 23 -1.96 0.41 -12.29
C ASN A 23 -0.49 0.12 -11.99
N LEU A 24 -0.19 -0.41 -10.80
CA LEU A 24 1.17 -0.82 -10.42
C LEU A 24 1.68 -1.99 -11.27
N MET A 25 0.81 -2.95 -11.61
CA MET A 25 1.10 -4.05 -12.53
C MET A 25 1.42 -3.58 -13.95
N ALA A 26 0.88 -2.43 -14.36
CA ALA A 26 1.15 -1.84 -15.67
C ALA A 26 2.45 -1.00 -15.71
N GLN A 27 3.12 -0.79 -14.57
CA GLN A 27 4.38 -0.05 -14.55
C GLN A 27 5.54 -0.92 -15.03
N THR A 28 6.52 -0.28 -15.69
CA THR A 28 7.74 -0.93 -16.17
C THR A 28 8.75 -1.20 -15.05
N THR A 29 8.62 -0.53 -13.91
CA THR A 29 9.52 -0.67 -12.76
C THR A 29 8.88 -1.54 -11.69
N THR A 30 9.48 -2.70 -11.40
CA THR A 30 9.02 -3.64 -10.35
C THR A 30 9.98 -3.74 -9.16
N ASP A 31 11.07 -2.95 -9.15
CA ASP A 31 12.04 -2.90 -8.05
C ASP A 31 11.50 -2.08 -6.86
N PHE A 32 10.34 -2.50 -6.34
CA PHE A 32 9.71 -1.93 -5.15
C PHE A 32 8.99 -2.99 -4.32
N GLU A 33 8.74 -2.67 -3.06
CA GLU A 33 7.77 -3.39 -2.23
C GLU A 33 6.55 -2.51 -1.99
N TRP A 34 5.38 -3.13 -1.93
CA TRP A 34 4.12 -2.46 -1.62
C TRP A 34 3.62 -2.88 -0.23
N LEU A 35 3.52 -1.89 0.65
CA LEU A 35 3.02 -2.02 2.01
C LEU A 35 1.60 -1.47 2.07
N ILE A 36 0.62 -2.36 2.21
CA ILE A 36 -0.79 -2.01 2.36
C ILE A 36 -1.07 -1.86 3.85
N ALA A 37 -1.48 -0.66 4.27
CA ALA A 37 -1.78 -0.37 5.67
C ALA A 37 -3.29 -0.26 5.88
N GLY A 38 -3.87 -1.21 6.59
CA GLY A 38 -5.30 -1.18 6.88
C GLY A 38 -5.69 -2.09 8.03
N THR A 39 -6.90 -1.91 8.52
CA THR A 39 -7.43 -2.62 9.70
C THR A 39 -8.05 -3.97 9.36
N LEU A 40 -8.57 -4.14 8.13
CA LEU A 40 -9.11 -5.42 7.67
C LEU A 40 -8.01 -6.28 7.08
N PRO A 41 -7.88 -7.56 7.48
CA PRO A 41 -6.93 -8.48 6.87
C PRO A 41 -7.30 -8.73 5.40
N ILE A 42 -6.28 -8.70 4.54
CA ILE A 42 -6.36 -9.07 3.14
C ILE A 42 -5.64 -10.41 2.99
N ASP A 43 -6.30 -11.35 2.35
CA ASP A 43 -5.71 -12.63 2.00
C ASP A 43 -4.82 -12.46 0.76
N LEU A 44 -3.53 -12.23 0.99
CA LEU A 44 -2.54 -12.00 -0.07
C LEU A 44 -2.21 -13.26 -0.87
N ASP A 45 -2.64 -14.44 -0.44
CA ASP A 45 -2.43 -15.69 -1.17
C ASP A 45 -3.43 -15.83 -2.33
N GLN A 46 -4.52 -15.07 -2.33
CA GLN A 46 -5.51 -15.09 -3.41
C GLN A 46 -4.91 -14.61 -4.74
N THR A 47 -5.40 -15.20 -5.84
CA THR A 47 -4.95 -14.90 -7.21
C THR A 47 -5.02 -13.41 -7.53
N GLU A 48 -6.03 -12.70 -7.02
CA GLU A 48 -6.20 -11.26 -7.22
C GLU A 48 -5.15 -10.40 -6.53
N TRP A 49 -4.33 -10.95 -5.63
CA TRP A 49 -3.22 -10.27 -4.95
C TRP A 49 -1.83 -10.72 -5.43
N GLN A 50 -1.75 -11.75 -6.28
CA GLN A 50 -0.49 -12.17 -6.86
C GLN A 50 0.10 -11.09 -7.80
N ALA A 51 1.36 -10.72 -7.60
CA ALA A 51 2.06 -9.68 -8.35
C ALA A 51 3.56 -9.99 -8.48
N PRO A 52 4.26 -9.46 -9.50
CA PRO A 52 5.69 -9.67 -9.70
C PRO A 52 6.56 -8.85 -8.71
N PHE A 53 5.95 -8.09 -7.81
CA PHE A 53 6.59 -7.31 -6.76
C PHE A 53 6.08 -7.75 -5.39
N THR A 54 6.88 -7.51 -4.35
CA THR A 54 6.53 -7.94 -2.98
C THR A 54 5.37 -7.11 -2.45
N ILE A 55 4.28 -7.75 -2.08
CA ILE A 55 3.15 -7.11 -1.38
C ILE A 55 3.12 -7.60 0.06
N ARG A 56 2.98 -6.68 1.01
CA ARG A 56 2.86 -7.02 2.43
C ARG A 56 1.76 -6.17 3.04
N GLN A 57 0.99 -6.78 3.91
CA GLN A 57 0.03 -6.05 4.71
C GLN A 57 0.62 -5.68 6.06
N VAL A 58 0.33 -4.48 6.52
CA VAL A 58 0.67 -4.01 7.86
C VAL A 58 -0.59 -3.54 8.57
N HIS A 59 -0.80 -4.04 9.79
CA HIS A 59 -1.99 -3.76 10.59
C HIS A 59 -1.68 -2.63 11.59
N PRO A 60 -2.30 -1.44 11.45
CA PRO A 60 -2.20 -0.38 12.43
C PRO A 60 -2.75 -0.81 13.78
N LYS A 61 -1.96 -0.64 14.85
CA LYS A 61 -2.39 -0.93 16.23
C LYS A 61 -3.32 0.14 16.84
N ALA A 62 -3.63 1.21 16.12
CA ALA A 62 -4.48 2.30 16.58
C ALA A 62 -5.38 2.82 15.46
N SER A 63 -6.56 3.35 15.83
CA SER A 63 -7.62 3.95 14.99
C SER A 63 -7.20 5.15 14.14
N THR A 64 -5.90 5.36 13.94
CA THR A 64 -5.28 6.48 13.23
C THR A 64 -5.18 6.28 11.72
N VAL A 65 -6.00 5.40 11.12
CA VAL A 65 -6.08 5.31 9.64
C VAL A 65 -6.52 6.65 9.03
N GLY A 66 -7.29 7.45 9.79
CA GLY A 66 -7.71 8.81 9.40
C GLY A 66 -6.93 9.96 10.04
N ALA A 67 -5.95 9.72 10.91
CA ALA A 67 -5.26 10.79 11.63
C ALA A 67 -3.86 11.01 11.04
N ALA A 68 -3.78 11.94 10.09
CA ALA A 68 -2.58 12.65 9.66
C ALA A 68 -1.30 11.81 9.47
N ALA A 69 -1.04 11.43 8.22
CA ALA A 69 0.25 10.95 7.71
C ALA A 69 0.75 9.63 8.33
N THR A 70 1.04 8.69 7.44
CA THR A 70 1.91 7.51 7.60
C THR A 70 2.60 7.44 8.96
N PRO A 71 2.02 6.74 9.95
CA PRO A 71 2.55 6.80 11.29
C PRO A 71 3.98 6.21 11.31
N PRO A 72 4.88 6.73 12.16
CA PRO A 72 6.30 6.39 12.12
C PRO A 72 6.61 4.88 12.22
N TRP A 73 5.73 4.11 12.85
CA TRP A 73 5.86 2.64 12.91
C TRP A 73 5.67 1.94 11.55
N LEU A 74 4.96 2.57 10.62
CA LEU A 74 4.78 2.08 9.24
C LEU A 74 6.02 2.37 8.39
N LEU A 75 6.73 3.47 8.69
CA LEU A 75 8.04 3.79 8.10
C LEU A 75 9.11 2.77 8.50
N LEU A 76 9.08 2.29 9.75
CA LEU A 76 10.01 1.25 10.24
C LEU A 76 9.83 -0.12 9.57
N ARG A 77 8.72 -0.33 8.85
CA ARG A 77 8.42 -1.59 8.14
C ARG A 77 8.88 -1.56 6.68
N ALA A 78 9.17 -0.38 6.14
CA ALA A 78 9.75 -0.18 4.83
C ALA A 78 11.23 -0.57 4.84
N THR A 79 11.61 -1.45 3.92
CA THR A 79 12.97 -1.94 3.67
C THR A 79 13.61 -1.26 2.46
N GLY A 80 12.85 -0.49 1.69
CA GLY A 80 13.33 0.30 0.57
C GLY A 80 14.11 1.54 1.00
N TRP A 81 15.03 1.97 0.14
CA TRP A 81 15.92 3.12 0.36
C TRP A 81 15.20 4.46 0.15
N SER A 82 14.04 4.46 -0.48
CA SER A 82 13.24 5.65 -0.77
C SER A 82 11.77 5.33 -0.59
N LEU A 83 11.07 6.27 0.04
CA LEU A 83 9.70 6.09 0.51
C LEU A 83 8.73 6.89 -0.35
N LEU A 84 7.74 6.21 -0.94
CA LEU A 84 6.63 6.85 -1.63
C LEU A 84 5.33 6.55 -0.85
N ILE A 85 4.67 7.60 -0.36
CA ILE A 85 3.36 7.49 0.30
C ILE A 85 2.30 7.89 -0.72
N VAL A 86 1.42 6.96 -1.08
CA VAL A 86 0.28 7.23 -1.94
C VAL A 86 -0.98 7.13 -1.11
N MET A 87 -1.60 8.28 -0.81
CA MET A 87 -2.93 8.33 -0.21
C MET A 87 -3.98 8.18 -1.31
N ILE A 88 -4.90 7.22 -1.16
CA ILE A 88 -5.95 6.91 -2.13
C ILE A 88 -6.83 8.14 -2.40
N THR A 89 -7.06 9.00 -1.40
CA THR A 89 -7.77 10.27 -1.53
C THR A 89 -7.10 11.30 -2.47
N CYS A 90 -5.78 11.24 -2.68
CA CYS A 90 -5.10 12.09 -3.67
C CYS A 90 -5.19 11.53 -5.10
N PHE A 91 -5.54 10.25 -5.28
CA PHE A 91 -5.63 9.62 -6.60
C PHE A 91 -6.91 10.01 -7.36
N GLN A 92 -7.94 10.52 -6.66
CA GLN A 92 -9.22 10.97 -7.23
C GLN A 92 -9.19 12.41 -7.83
N ARG A 93 -8.05 13.10 -7.85
CA ARG A 93 -7.91 14.49 -8.34
C ARG A 93 -7.10 14.64 -9.64
N ARG A 94 -7.13 13.65 -10.53
CA ARG A 94 -6.59 13.79 -11.90
C ARG A 94 -7.55 13.24 -12.92
#